data_AF-A0A7Y5JRR2-F1
#
_entry.id   AF-A0A7Y5JRR2-F1
#
_cell.length_a   1.000
_cell.length_b   1.000
_cell.length_c   1.000
_cell.angle_alpha   90.00
_cell.angle_beta   90.00
_cell.angle_gamma   90.00
#
_symmetry.space_group_name_H-M   'P 1'
#
loop_
_entity.id
_entity.type
_entity.pdbx_description
1 polymer ?
#
loop_
_entity_poly.entity_id
_entity_poly.type
_entity_poly.pdbx_seq_one_letter_code
_entity_poly.pdbx_strand_id
1 'polypeptide(L)'
;NTGSRGALFDTPIINQPQVAILGTGAIVKRPVVVTDADGGETIAIRSMMYLALSYDHRIVDGADAARFLGTMKARLEEGRFEA
;
A
#
# COMPACT_ATOMS: atom_id res chain seq x y z
N ASN A 1 6.99 -4.60 -10.17
CA ASN A 1 7.64 -4.40 -8.85
C ASN A 1 8.91 -3.60 -9.07
N THR A 2 8.82 -2.27 -8.94
CA THR A 2 9.96 -1.33 -9.04
C THR A 2 10.61 -1.07 -7.69
N GLY A 3 9.94 -1.42 -6.59
CA GLY A 3 10.50 -1.37 -5.24
C GLY A 3 11.78 -2.20 -5.06
N SER A 4 11.93 -3.30 -5.78
CA SER A 4 13.19 -4.07 -5.82
C SER A 4 14.38 -3.29 -6.36
N ARG A 5 14.13 -2.20 -7.10
CA ARG A 5 15.14 -1.26 -7.62
C ARG A 5 15.20 0.04 -6.81
N GLY A 6 14.56 0.10 -5.64
CA GLY A 6 14.61 1.25 -4.73
C GLY A 6 13.57 2.35 -5.00
N ALA A 7 12.68 2.19 -5.99
CA ALA A 7 11.64 3.19 -6.25
C ALA A 7 10.63 3.23 -5.09
N LEU A 8 10.37 4.42 -4.52
CA LEU A 8 9.40 4.58 -3.43
C LEU A 8 7.96 4.45 -3.92
N PHE A 9 7.66 4.97 -5.10
CA PHE A 9 6.36 4.84 -5.77
C PHE A 9 6.58 4.81 -7.29
N ASP A 10 5.62 4.25 -8.01
CA ASP A 10 5.60 4.17 -9.47
C ASP A 10 4.15 4.20 -9.94
N THR A 11 3.91 4.67 -11.16
CA THR A 11 2.58 4.77 -11.78
C THR A 11 2.53 3.82 -12.98
N PRO A 12 2.38 2.51 -12.74
CA PRO A 12 2.38 1.53 -13.82
C PRO A 12 1.23 1.78 -14.80
N ILE A 13 1.50 1.59 -16.08
CA ILE A 13 0.48 1.62 -17.13
C ILE A 13 -0.24 0.28 -17.13
N ILE A 14 -1.57 0.32 -17.19
CA ILE A 14 -2.41 -0.88 -17.23
C ILE A 14 -2.11 -1.65 -18.52
N ASN A 15 -1.72 -2.91 -18.39
CA ASN A 15 -1.68 -3.82 -19.53
C ASN A 15 -3.11 -4.17 -19.91
N GLN A 16 -3.48 -3.97 -21.19
CA GLN A 16 -4.81 -4.32 -21.66
C GLN A 16 -4.88 -5.83 -21.93
N PRO A 17 -6.01 -6.51 -21.64
CA PRO A 17 -7.34 -5.97 -21.29
C PRO A 17 -7.63 -5.89 -19.77
N GLN A 18 -6.62 -5.90 -18.90
CA GLN A 18 -6.86 -5.74 -17.46
C GLN A 18 -7.38 -4.32 -17.15
N VAL A 19 -8.03 -4.16 -16.00
CA VAL A 19 -8.67 -2.88 -15.60
C VAL A 19 -7.93 -2.16 -14.47
N ALA A 20 -6.93 -2.81 -13.88
CA ALA A 20 -6.09 -2.23 -12.83
C ALA A 20 -4.72 -2.93 -12.78
N ILE A 21 -3.73 -2.23 -12.24
CA ILE A 21 -2.38 -2.76 -11.97
C ILE A 21 -1.84 -2.17 -10.66
N LEU A 22 -1.31 -3.03 -9.79
CA LEU A 22 -0.75 -2.66 -8.50
C LEU A 22 0.78 -2.66 -8.55
N GLY A 23 1.37 -1.52 -8.22
CA GLY A 23 2.79 -1.34 -7.99
C GLY A 23 3.14 -1.43 -6.50
N THR A 24 4.24 -2.12 -6.20
CA THR A 24 4.85 -2.17 -4.87
C THR A 24 6.11 -1.31 -4.85
N GLY A 25 6.13 -0.31 -3.97
CA GLY A 25 7.31 0.50 -3.67
C GLY A 25 8.35 -0.24 -2.83
N ALA A 26 9.53 0.36 -2.67
CA ALA A 26 10.58 -0.15 -1.82
C ALA A 26 10.16 -0.12 -0.34
N ILE A 27 10.59 -1.12 0.43
CA ILE A 27 10.43 -1.12 1.89
C ILE A 27 11.55 -0.27 2.49
N VAL A 28 11.20 0.81 3.17
CA VAL A 28 12.16 1.73 3.81
C VAL A 28 11.80 2.01 5.26
N LYS A 29 12.79 2.34 6.09
CA LYS A 29 12.55 2.76 7.48
C LYS A 29 12.01 4.19 7.50
N ARG A 30 10.91 4.41 8.22
CA ARG A 30 10.33 5.76 8.41
C ARG A 30 9.97 5.99 9.87
N PRO A 31 10.17 7.22 10.39
CA PRO A 31 9.55 7.63 11.64
C PRO A 31 8.04 7.80 11.40
N VAL A 32 7.23 7.18 12.25
CA VAL A 32 5.77 7.30 12.25
C VAL A 32 5.28 7.52 13.68
N VAL A 33 4.18 8.26 13.82
CA VAL A 33 3.50 8.40 15.11
C VAL A 33 2.71 7.11 15.37
N VAL A 34 2.84 6.57 16.58
CA VAL A 34 2.10 5.40 17.06
C VAL A 34 1.50 5.70 18.41
N THR A 35 0.36 5.08 18.70
CA THR A 35 -0.23 5.10 20.03
C THR A 35 0.52 4.13 20.93
N ASP A 36 0.94 4.59 22.10
CA ASP A 36 1.58 3.76 23.13
C ASP A 36 0.54 2.98 23.96
N ALA A 37 1.01 2.21 24.95
CA ALA A 37 0.15 1.39 25.80
C ALA A 37 -0.79 2.21 26.70
N ASP A 38 -0.44 3.47 26.98
CA ASP A 38 -1.18 4.38 27.84
C ASP A 38 -2.11 5.31 27.03
N GLY A 39 -2.16 5.14 25.71
CA GLY A 39 -2.98 5.94 24.79
C GLY A 39 -2.31 7.25 24.33
N GLY A 40 -1.05 7.48 24.69
CA GLY A 40 -0.25 8.62 24.25
C GLY A 40 0.31 8.46 22.84
N GLU A 41 0.71 9.56 22.21
CA GLU A 41 1.37 9.56 20.90
C GLU A 41 2.90 9.56 21.06
N THR A 42 3.58 8.61 20.39
CA THR A 42 5.05 8.52 20.38
C THR A 42 5.58 8.31 18.96
N ILE A 43 6.83 8.71 18.70
CA ILE A 43 7.48 8.45 17.40
C ILE A 43 8.19 7.10 17.47
N ALA A 44 7.90 6.23 16.50
CA ALA A 44 8.59 4.96 16.35
C ALA A 44 9.07 4.74 14.91
N ILE A 45 10.17 4.01 14.75
CA ILE A 45 10.68 3.64 13.42
C ILE A 45 9.94 2.38 12.96
N ARG A 46 9.39 2.40 11.74
CA ARG A 46 8.69 1.27 11.11
C ARG A 46 9.21 0.99 9.70
N SER A 47 9.14 -0.28 9.29
CA SER A 47 9.31 -0.66 7.89
C SER A 47 8.03 -0.29 7.14
N MET A 48 8.13 0.63 6.18
CA MET A 48 6.98 1.15 5.43
C MET A 48 7.16 0.88 3.93
N MET A 49 6.06 0.64 3.24
CA MET A 49 5.99 0.48 1.78
C MET A 49 4.79 1.27 1.25
N TYR A 50 4.92 1.82 0.05
CA TYR A 50 3.81 2.37 -0.69
C TYR A 50 3.19 1.32 -1.62
N LEU A 51 1.86 1.29 -1.67
CA LEU A 51 1.09 0.57 -2.68
C LEU A 51 0.51 1.61 -3.64
N ALA A 52 0.81 1.49 -4.93
CA ALA A 52 0.32 2.40 -5.97
C ALA A 52 -0.59 1.64 -6.93
N LEU A 53 -1.88 2.01 -6.99
CA LEU A 53 -2.87 1.36 -7.84
C LEU A 53 -3.23 2.29 -9.00
N SER A 54 -2.90 1.88 -10.22
CA SER A 54 -3.47 2.48 -11.44
C SER A 54 -4.70 1.68 -11.83
N TYR A 55 -5.81 2.35 -12.16
CA TYR A 55 -7.06 1.70 -12.54
C TYR A 55 -7.82 2.52 -13.59
N ASP A 56 -8.61 1.83 -14.41
CA ASP A 56 -9.47 2.44 -15.42
C ASP A 56 -10.76 2.96 -14.78
N HIS A 57 -10.86 4.28 -14.63
CA HIS A 57 -12.00 4.96 -14.03
C HIS A 57 -13.33 4.76 -14.76
N ARG A 58 -13.31 4.25 -16.00
CA ARG A 58 -14.56 3.90 -16.73
C ARG A 58 -15.22 2.64 -16.17
N ILE A 59 -14.46 1.83 -15.43
CA ILE A 59 -14.89 0.52 -14.91
C ILE A 59 -14.82 0.49 -13.38
N VAL A 60 -13.84 1.15 -12.77
CA VAL A 60 -13.59 1.13 -11.32
C VAL A 60 -13.73 2.54 -10.74
N ASP A 61 -14.56 2.69 -9.71
CA ASP A 61 -14.70 3.94 -8.96
C ASP A 61 -13.53 4.13 -7.96
N GLY A 62 -13.23 5.39 -7.62
CA GLY A 62 -12.23 5.71 -6.60
C GLY A 62 -12.57 5.13 -5.22
N ALA A 63 -13.85 5.00 -4.86
CA ALA A 63 -14.28 4.37 -3.62
C ALA A 63 -13.90 2.88 -3.57
N ASP A 64 -14.09 2.15 -4.67
CA ASP A 64 -13.73 0.73 -4.77
C ASP A 64 -12.21 0.55 -4.74
N ALA A 65 -11.47 1.39 -5.46
CA ALA A 65 -10.01 1.41 -5.44
C ALA A 65 -9.46 1.67 -4.02
N ALA A 66 -10.03 2.65 -3.30
CA ALA A 66 -9.66 2.96 -1.93
C ALA A 66 -9.97 1.81 -0.96
N ARG A 67 -11.15 1.18 -1.10
CA ARG A 67 -11.55 0.02 -0.30
C ARG A 67 -10.63 -1.17 -0.55
N PHE A 68 -10.25 -1.43 -1.80
CA PHE A 68 -9.29 -2.47 -2.15
C PHE A 68 -7.93 -2.24 -1.48
N LEU A 69 -7.36 -1.03 -1.61
CA LEU A 69 -6.09 -0.69 -0.97
C LEU A 69 -6.16 -0.76 0.56
N GLY A 70 -7.26 -0.32 1.16
CA GLY A 70 -7.49 -0.45 2.60
C GLY A 70 -7.53 -1.91 3.07
N THR A 71 -8.18 -2.78 2.31
CA THR A 71 -8.22 -4.23 2.58
C THR A 71 -6.84 -4.85 2.47
N MET A 72 -6.08 -4.51 1.43
CA MET A 72 -4.70 -4.97 1.24
C MET A 72 -3.80 -4.51 2.38
N LYS A 73 -3.89 -3.25 2.78
CA LYS A 73 -3.15 -2.70 3.92
C LYS A 73 -3.44 -3.50 5.18
N ALA A 74 -4.72 -3.66 5.54
CA ALA A 74 -5.12 -4.37 6.76
C ALA A 74 -4.59 -5.81 6.78
N ARG A 75 -4.74 -6.55 5.67
CA ARG A 75 -4.22 -7.92 5.56
C ARG A 75 -2.70 -8.00 5.71
N LEU A 76 -1.96 -7.07 5.10
CA LEU A 76 -0.50 -7.04 5.21
C LEU A 76 -0.03 -6.66 6.62
N GLU A 77 -0.72 -5.75 7.30
CA GLU A 77 -0.40 -5.32 8.67
C GLU A 77 -0.76 -6.37 9.72
N GLU A 78 -1.84 -7.14 9.52
CA GLU A 78 -2.22 -8.23 10.42
C GLU A 78 -1.22 -9.39 10.40
N GLY A 79 -0.52 -9.60 9.27
CA GLY A 79 0.53 -10.61 9.14
C GLY A 79 0.07 -12.07 9.26
N ARG A 80 -1.25 -12.31 9.33
CA ARG A 80 -1.87 -13.64 9.39
C ARG A 80 -2.25 -14.08 7.97
N PHE A 81 -1.36 -14.83 7.34
CA PHE A 81 -1.49 -15.24 5.94
C PHE A 81 -1.94 -16.69 5.78
N GLU A 82 -2.12 -17.40 6.88
CA GLU A 82 -2.64 -18.76 6.94
C GLU A 82 -4.15 -18.75 6.59
N ALA A 83 -4.55 -19.65 5.68
CA ALA A 83 -5.92 -19.82 5.20
C ALA A 83 -6.59 -21.03 5.84
#